data_AF-A0A2E3HZW7-F1
#
_entry.id   AF-A0A2E3HZW7-F1
#
_cell.length_a   1.000
_cell.length_b   1.000
_cell.length_c   1.000
_cell.angle_alpha   90.00
_cell.angle_beta   90.00
_cell.angle_gamma   90.00
#
_symmetry.space_group_name_H-M   'P 1'
#
loop_
_entity.id
_entity.type
_entity.pdbx_description
1 polymer ?
#
loop_
_entity_poly.entity_id
_entity_poly.type
_entity_poly.pdbx_seq_one_letter_code
_entity_poly.pdbx_strand_id
1 'polypeptide(L)'
;MPHNYYILMDKADDKLRVLPWDVNETFGAFTTGQDLETLVRWDIDRPWISQRQLVERLFNSEGFPKIYRAMIEKLMKNDFTKDKLFARIVAFEQVITPYIKDEGLERFRMGINGDRWGINKAVERHIWAIKPFIIRCIESVQTQLAGKSSGETVENNAWFSGKRDKKNSIGRNGKGDDTGSSKGSVQAEAKGWIDWAENASDEERRVALDSDKFRKLSPEVQKAIKEGIDD
;
A
#
# COMPACT_ATOMS: atom_id res chain seq x y z
N MET A 1 12.10 -2.35 4.32
CA MET A 1 12.37 -2.56 5.77
C MET A 1 11.16 -2.08 6.54
N PRO A 2 10.80 -2.64 7.71
CA PRO A 2 9.83 -2.00 8.58
C PRO A 2 10.40 -0.64 9.06
N HIS A 3 9.59 0.42 9.00
CA HIS A 3 9.96 1.80 9.32
C HIS A 3 8.78 2.51 10.00
N ASN A 4 8.96 3.78 10.36
CA ASN A 4 7.90 4.67 10.89
C ASN A 4 7.38 4.28 12.28
N TYR A 5 8.27 3.73 13.12
CA TYR A 5 8.00 3.55 14.54
C TYR A 5 9.29 3.50 15.37
N TYR A 6 9.14 3.79 16.66
CA TYR A 6 10.10 3.44 17.70
C TYR A 6 9.62 2.24 18.48
N ILE A 7 10.55 1.41 18.96
CA ILE A 7 10.27 0.38 19.95
C ILE A 7 10.88 0.83 21.28
N LEU A 8 10.06 0.86 22.32
CA LEU A 8 10.47 1.21 23.67
C LEU A 8 10.26 0.00 24.59
N MET A 9 11.20 -0.24 25.50
CA MET A 9 10.94 -1.06 26.68
C MET A 9 10.35 -0.18 27.78
N ASP A 10 9.07 -0.40 28.11
CA ASP A 10 8.38 0.29 29.19
C ASP A 10 8.85 -0.28 30.54
N LYS A 11 9.46 0.56 31.37
CA LYS A 11 10.00 0.14 32.67
C LYS A 11 8.92 -0.03 33.74
N ALA A 12 7.69 0.41 33.48
CA ALA A 12 6.59 0.26 34.43
C ALA A 12 6.11 -1.19 34.52
N ASP A 13 6.19 -1.96 33.43
CA ASP A 13 5.73 -3.35 33.38
C ASP A 13 6.64 -4.30 32.57
N ASP A 14 7.86 -3.85 32.22
CA ASP A 14 8.87 -4.57 31.45
C ASP A 14 8.37 -5.13 30.10
N LYS A 15 7.44 -4.40 29.45
CA LYS A 15 6.92 -4.79 28.14
C LYS A 15 7.36 -3.83 27.04
N LEU A 16 7.49 -4.38 25.84
CA LEU A 16 7.74 -3.59 24.64
C LEU A 16 6.48 -2.82 24.22
N ARG A 17 6.69 -1.58 23.73
CA ARG A 17 5.67 -0.71 23.14
C ARG A 17 6.13 -0.27 21.77
N VAL A 18 5.18 -0.16 20.84
CA VAL A 18 5.42 0.40 19.51
C VAL A 18 4.83 1.81 19.49
N LEU A 19 5.64 2.80 19.18
CA LEU A 19 5.24 4.19 19.07
C LEU A 19 5.33 4.62 17.60
N PRO A 20 4.23 5.04 16.96
CA PRO A 20 4.26 5.44 15.56
C PRO A 20 5.07 6.73 15.39
N TRP A 21 5.78 6.84 14.27
CA TRP A 21 6.52 8.02 13.85
C TRP A 21 6.28 8.25 12.36
N ASP A 22 6.31 9.49 11.89
CA ASP A 22 6.19 9.81 10.45
C ASP A 22 4.92 9.20 9.79
N VAL A 23 3.77 9.72 10.19
CA VAL A 23 2.43 9.30 9.70
C VAL A 23 1.83 10.29 8.70
N ASN A 24 2.68 11.08 8.04
CA ASN A 24 2.30 12.09 7.06
C ASN A 24 1.62 11.51 5.81
N GLU A 25 1.96 10.28 5.41
CA GLU A 25 1.35 9.61 4.26
C GLU A 25 0.15 8.71 4.61
N THR A 26 -0.46 8.93 5.78
CA THR A 26 -1.73 8.29 6.14
C THR A 26 -2.92 8.86 5.34
N PHE A 27 -4.12 8.35 5.60
CA PHE A 27 -5.35 8.78 4.92
C PHE A 27 -5.32 8.62 3.39
N GLY A 28 -4.71 7.54 2.90
CA GLY A 28 -4.69 7.19 1.48
C GLY A 28 -3.61 7.88 0.64
N ALA A 29 -2.69 8.63 1.26
CA ALA A 29 -1.60 9.28 0.55
C ALA A 29 -0.47 8.31 0.15
N PHE A 30 -0.15 7.32 0.99
CA PHE A 30 0.74 6.22 0.63
C PHE A 30 -0.04 5.11 -0.08
N THR A 31 0.14 5.00 -1.40
CA THR A 31 -0.66 4.06 -2.20
C THR A 31 -0.06 2.67 -2.34
N THR A 32 1.23 2.47 -2.01
CA THR A 32 1.95 1.20 -2.23
C THR A 32 1.81 0.63 -3.66
N GLY A 33 1.51 1.49 -4.65
CA GLY A 33 1.24 1.07 -6.02
C GLY A 33 -0.09 0.35 -6.25
N GLN A 34 -1.03 0.44 -5.29
CA GLN A 34 -2.41 -0.02 -5.42
C GLN A 34 -3.31 1.08 -5.96
N ASP A 35 -4.46 0.68 -6.51
CA ASP A 35 -5.53 1.62 -6.80
C ASP A 35 -6.21 2.14 -5.53
N LEU A 36 -6.91 3.27 -5.69
CA LEU A 36 -7.52 4.04 -4.61
C LEU A 36 -8.58 3.27 -3.84
N GLU A 37 -9.29 2.39 -4.54
CA GLU A 37 -10.44 1.66 -4.02
C GLU A 37 -9.98 0.41 -3.24
N THR A 38 -8.93 -0.26 -3.72
CA THR A 38 -8.26 -1.35 -3.00
C THR A 38 -7.68 -0.88 -1.65
N LEU A 39 -7.05 0.30 -1.60
CA LEU A 39 -6.51 0.86 -0.35
C LEU A 39 -7.59 1.16 0.69
N VAL A 40 -8.74 1.64 0.22
CA VAL A 40 -9.91 1.90 1.07
C VAL A 40 -10.48 0.59 1.62
N ARG A 41 -10.50 -0.45 0.79
CA ARG A 41 -11.09 -1.76 1.13
C ARG A 41 -10.13 -2.72 1.81
N TRP A 42 -8.98 -2.27 2.31
CA TRP A 42 -8.00 -3.15 2.92
C TRP A 42 -8.63 -4.07 3.98
N ASP A 43 -8.38 -5.37 3.81
CA ASP A 43 -8.74 -6.45 4.73
C ASP A 43 -8.29 -6.15 6.17
N ILE A 44 -9.27 -6.03 7.07
CA ILE A 44 -9.03 -5.78 8.49
C ILE A 44 -8.50 -7.01 9.23
N ASP A 45 -8.66 -8.23 8.70
CA ASP A 45 -8.12 -9.45 9.29
C ASP A 45 -6.68 -9.75 8.82
N ARG A 46 -6.22 -9.07 7.77
CA ARG A 46 -4.83 -9.12 7.28
C ARG A 46 -4.25 -7.69 7.04
N PRO A 47 -4.13 -6.85 8.08
CA PRO A 47 -3.72 -5.44 7.97
C PRO A 47 -2.20 -5.25 7.82
N TRP A 48 -1.54 -6.04 6.96
CA TRP A 48 -0.11 -5.89 6.70
C TRP A 48 0.29 -6.24 5.27
N ILE A 49 1.32 -5.55 4.79
CA ILE A 49 1.98 -5.81 3.51
C ILE A 49 3.29 -6.56 3.73
N SER A 50 3.66 -7.37 2.73
CA SER A 50 4.86 -8.19 2.74
C SER A 50 4.97 -9.11 3.97
N GLN A 51 6.13 -9.75 4.13
CA GLN A 51 6.40 -10.54 5.31
C GLN A 51 6.59 -9.65 6.54
N ARG A 52 5.77 -9.86 7.57
CA ARG A 52 5.76 -9.19 8.88
C ARG A 52 5.65 -10.24 9.96
N GLN A 53 6.74 -10.97 10.18
CA GLN A 53 6.81 -12.14 11.06
C GLN A 53 6.18 -11.95 12.44
N LEU A 54 6.35 -10.81 13.10
CA LEU A 54 5.72 -10.55 14.41
C LEU A 54 4.20 -10.47 14.29
N VAL A 55 3.69 -9.69 13.34
CA VAL A 55 2.24 -9.50 13.14
C VAL A 55 1.60 -10.80 12.67
N GLU A 56 2.20 -11.49 11.71
CA GLU A 56 1.73 -12.80 11.24
C GLU A 56 1.64 -13.82 12.39
N ARG A 57 2.65 -13.88 13.27
CA ARG A 57 2.63 -14.77 14.44
C ARG A 57 1.54 -14.39 15.44
N LEU A 58 1.30 -13.11 15.64
CA LEU A 58 0.20 -12.63 16.49
C LEU A 58 -1.14 -13.07 15.91
N PHE A 59 -1.40 -12.81 14.62
CA PHE A 59 -2.66 -13.20 13.98
C PHE A 59 -2.87 -14.72 13.85
N ASN A 60 -1.80 -15.52 13.88
CA ASN A 60 -1.91 -16.98 13.96
C ASN A 60 -2.17 -17.52 15.38
N SER A 61 -2.21 -16.67 16.41
CA SER A 61 -2.52 -17.08 17.78
C SER A 61 -4.04 -17.09 18.04
N GLU A 62 -4.51 -18.00 18.91
CA GLU A 62 -5.95 -18.24 19.14
C GLU A 62 -6.72 -17.02 19.68
N GLY A 63 -6.04 -16.12 20.41
CA GLY A 63 -6.69 -14.99 21.08
C GLY A 63 -6.53 -13.64 20.37
N PHE A 64 -5.43 -13.41 19.68
CA PHE A 64 -5.08 -12.07 19.22
C PHE A 64 -6.04 -11.50 18.15
N PRO A 65 -6.49 -12.26 17.11
CA PRO A 65 -7.43 -11.73 16.13
C PRO A 65 -8.73 -11.21 16.76
N LYS A 66 -9.22 -11.89 17.82
CA LYS A 66 -10.43 -11.47 18.56
C LYS A 66 -10.19 -10.15 19.30
N ILE A 67 -9.05 -10.01 19.97
CA ILE A 67 -8.65 -8.77 20.66
C ILE A 67 -8.52 -7.63 19.64
N TYR A 68 -7.87 -7.89 18.52
CA TYR A 68 -7.66 -6.92 17.46
C TYR A 68 -8.99 -6.42 16.87
N ARG A 69 -9.91 -7.31 16.51
CA ARG A 69 -11.26 -6.94 16.05
C ARG A 69 -12.04 -6.12 17.07
N ALA A 70 -12.03 -6.53 18.34
CA ALA A 70 -12.68 -5.77 19.40
C ALA A 70 -12.10 -4.35 19.55
N MET A 71 -10.79 -4.19 19.33
CA MET A 71 -10.15 -2.87 19.31
C MET A 71 -10.57 -2.03 18.09
N ILE A 72 -10.69 -2.63 16.90
CA ILE A 72 -11.25 -1.92 15.72
C ILE A 72 -12.67 -1.47 15.99
N GLU A 73 -13.55 -2.34 16.49
CA GLU A 73 -14.93 -1.99 16.83
C GLU A 73 -14.99 -0.82 17.82
N LYS A 74 -14.16 -0.89 18.87
CA LYS A 74 -14.04 0.19 19.87
C LYS A 74 -13.58 1.50 19.22
N LEU A 75 -12.59 1.45 18.33
CA LEU A 75 -12.09 2.63 17.62
C LEU A 75 -13.17 3.21 16.71
N MET A 76 -13.84 2.40 15.88
CA MET A 76 -14.90 2.85 14.97
C MET A 76 -16.10 3.43 15.72
N LYS A 77 -16.44 2.87 16.89
CA LYS A 77 -17.54 3.37 17.72
C LYS A 77 -17.21 4.69 18.40
N ASN A 78 -15.98 4.83 18.90
CA ASN A 78 -15.66 5.92 19.82
C ASN A 78 -14.83 7.01 19.18
N ASP A 79 -13.77 6.71 18.43
CA ASP A 79 -12.70 7.67 18.13
C ASP A 79 -12.55 7.95 16.62
N PHE A 80 -12.66 6.92 15.78
CA PHE A 80 -12.58 7.02 14.33
C PHE A 80 -13.96 7.23 13.71
N THR A 81 -14.65 8.28 14.15
CA THR A 81 -15.97 8.67 13.62
C THR A 81 -15.85 9.89 12.72
N LYS A 82 -16.74 10.00 11.74
CA LYS A 82 -16.81 11.16 10.85
C LYS A 82 -16.88 12.46 11.65
N ASP A 83 -17.74 12.52 12.65
CA ASP A 83 -17.98 13.73 13.45
C ASP A 83 -16.71 14.16 14.21
N LYS A 84 -16.05 13.24 14.92
CA LYS A 84 -14.81 13.56 15.65
C LYS A 84 -13.67 13.95 14.71
N LEU A 85 -13.45 13.19 13.65
CA LEU A 85 -12.36 13.44 12.72
C LEU A 85 -12.58 14.76 11.96
N PHE A 86 -13.81 15.05 11.52
CA PHE A 86 -14.10 16.28 10.77
C PHE A 86 -14.05 17.50 11.69
N ALA A 87 -14.53 17.41 12.93
CA ALA A 87 -14.37 18.47 13.91
C ALA A 87 -12.88 18.79 14.17
N ARG A 88 -12.03 17.75 14.26
CA ARG A 88 -10.57 17.93 14.41
C ARG A 88 -9.93 18.57 13.18
N ILE A 89 -10.34 18.17 11.97
CA ILE A 89 -9.88 18.78 10.72
C ILE A 89 -10.25 20.27 10.69
N VAL A 90 -11.49 20.62 11.05
CA VAL A 90 -11.95 22.02 11.11
C VAL A 90 -11.12 22.83 12.12
N ALA A 91 -10.85 22.27 13.31
CA ALA A 91 -10.02 22.94 14.31
C ALA A 91 -8.60 23.20 13.78
N PHE A 92 -7.99 22.24 13.08
CA PHE A 92 -6.68 22.45 12.44
C PHE A 92 -6.74 23.45 11.28
N GLU A 93 -7.75 23.37 10.42
CA GLU A 93 -7.94 24.33 9.32
C GLU A 93 -8.04 25.75 9.87
N GLN A 94 -8.79 25.98 10.94
CA GLN A 94 -8.93 27.30 11.58
C GLN A 94 -7.60 27.85 12.11
N VAL A 95 -6.79 27.00 12.74
CA VAL A 95 -5.49 27.40 13.32
C VAL A 95 -4.43 27.62 12.26
N ILE A 96 -4.42 26.82 11.19
CA ILE A 96 -3.36 26.84 10.17
C ILE A 96 -3.63 27.89 9.08
N THR A 97 -4.90 28.11 8.70
CA THR A 97 -5.30 29.01 7.60
C THR A 97 -4.63 30.40 7.66
N PRO A 98 -4.56 31.10 8.81
CA PRO A 98 -3.92 32.42 8.89
C PRO A 98 -2.44 32.45 8.51
N TYR A 99 -1.76 31.30 8.50
CA TYR A 99 -0.34 31.17 8.20
C TYR A 99 -0.07 30.67 6.76
N ILE A 100 -1.13 30.42 5.98
CA ILE A 100 -1.02 29.97 4.59
C ILE A 100 -1.19 31.18 3.66
N LYS A 101 -0.27 31.35 2.70
CA LYS A 101 -0.41 32.35 1.62
C LYS A 101 -1.57 31.96 0.69
N ASP A 102 -2.20 32.95 0.06
CA ASP A 102 -3.38 32.74 -0.80
C ASP A 102 -3.22 31.60 -1.83
N GLU A 103 -2.08 31.54 -2.52
CA GLU A 103 -1.79 30.47 -3.51
C GLU A 103 -1.76 29.05 -2.90
N GLY A 104 -1.41 28.93 -1.61
CA GLY A 104 -1.38 27.66 -0.89
C GLY A 104 -2.71 27.26 -0.28
N LEU A 105 -3.64 28.21 -0.10
CA LEU A 105 -4.90 27.96 0.61
C LEU A 105 -5.82 27.04 -0.18
N GLU A 106 -5.89 27.22 -1.50
CA GLU A 106 -6.70 26.36 -2.37
C GLU A 106 -6.14 24.94 -2.39
N ARG A 107 -4.81 24.79 -2.48
CA ARG A 107 -4.14 23.47 -2.42
C ARG A 107 -4.37 22.77 -1.09
N PHE A 108 -4.32 23.52 0.01
CA PHE A 108 -4.60 23.02 1.35
C PHE A 108 -6.04 22.49 1.46
N ARG A 109 -7.02 23.28 1.01
CA ARG A 109 -8.44 22.87 1.00
C ARG A 109 -8.73 21.71 0.05
N MET A 110 -8.06 21.65 -1.10
CA MET A 110 -8.13 20.53 -2.04
C MET A 110 -7.61 19.23 -1.42
N GLY A 111 -6.52 19.28 -0.63
CA GLY A 111 -6.03 18.12 0.11
C GLY A 111 -7.01 17.60 1.17
N ILE A 112 -7.81 18.49 1.77
CA ILE A 112 -8.80 18.14 2.78
C ILE A 112 -10.09 17.61 2.16
N ASN A 113 -10.66 18.34 1.21
CA ASN A 113 -12.01 18.10 0.69
C ASN A 113 -12.02 17.32 -0.63
N GLY A 114 -10.99 17.49 -1.45
CA GLY A 114 -10.93 16.96 -2.81
C GLY A 114 -11.81 17.75 -3.79
N ASP A 115 -11.76 17.33 -5.05
CA ASP A 115 -12.69 17.79 -6.08
C ASP A 115 -14.08 17.16 -5.92
N ARG A 116 -14.97 17.35 -6.92
CA ARG A 116 -16.34 16.79 -6.91
C ARG A 116 -16.40 15.26 -6.81
N TRP A 117 -15.31 14.55 -7.10
CA TRP A 117 -15.21 13.09 -6.96
C TRP A 117 -14.49 12.69 -5.66
N GLY A 118 -13.90 13.66 -4.95
CA GLY A 118 -13.13 13.45 -3.73
C GLY A 118 -11.63 13.26 -3.97
N ILE A 119 -11.13 13.55 -5.18
CA ILE A 119 -9.73 13.37 -5.55
C ILE A 119 -8.93 14.62 -5.16
N ASN A 120 -7.74 14.44 -4.60
CA ASN A 120 -6.81 15.53 -4.35
C ASN A 120 -6.06 15.91 -5.63
N LYS A 121 -6.50 16.97 -6.30
CA LYS A 121 -5.84 17.51 -7.51
C LYS A 121 -4.69 18.47 -7.23
N ALA A 122 -4.38 18.76 -5.96
CA ALA A 122 -3.29 19.65 -5.60
C ALA A 122 -1.91 18.98 -5.63
N VAL A 123 -1.86 17.66 -5.86
CA VAL A 123 -0.66 16.85 -6.01
C VAL A 123 -0.73 16.08 -7.33
N GLU A 124 0.42 15.68 -7.86
CA GLU A 124 0.50 14.90 -9.11
C GLU A 124 -0.01 13.46 -8.94
N ARG A 125 0.00 12.95 -7.70
CA ARG A 125 -0.47 11.60 -7.39
C ARG A 125 -1.99 11.51 -7.47
N HIS A 126 -2.51 10.45 -8.08
CA HIS A 126 -3.93 10.13 -8.02
C HIS A 126 -4.25 9.53 -6.65
N ILE A 127 -4.78 10.35 -5.73
CA ILE A 127 -5.13 9.93 -4.36
C ILE A 127 -6.42 10.58 -3.90
N TRP A 128 -7.08 9.95 -2.92
CA TRP A 128 -8.18 10.58 -2.19
C TRP A 128 -7.71 11.80 -1.41
N ALA A 129 -8.58 12.80 -1.30
CA ALA A 129 -8.46 13.79 -0.24
C ALA A 129 -8.86 13.19 1.12
N ILE A 130 -8.45 13.85 2.21
CA ILE A 130 -8.57 13.31 3.58
C ILE A 130 -10.03 12.96 3.94
N LYS A 131 -10.98 13.87 3.74
CA LYS A 131 -12.39 13.63 4.08
C LYS A 131 -13.01 12.50 3.23
N PRO A 132 -12.87 12.50 1.88
CA PRO A 132 -13.30 11.39 1.04
C PRO A 132 -12.73 10.02 1.44
N PHE A 133 -11.45 9.95 1.82
CA PHE A 133 -10.83 8.72 2.30
C PHE A 133 -11.47 8.24 3.61
N ILE A 134 -11.62 9.13 4.60
CA ILE A 134 -12.20 8.80 5.90
C ILE A 134 -13.60 8.20 5.76
N ILE A 135 -14.46 8.81 4.93
CA ILE A 135 -15.83 8.33 4.70
C ILE A 135 -15.80 6.88 4.21
N ARG A 136 -15.05 6.62 3.13
CA ARG A 136 -15.00 5.31 2.51
C ARG A 136 -14.34 4.27 3.40
N CYS A 137 -13.29 4.65 4.14
CA CYS A 137 -12.61 3.77 5.09
C CYS A 137 -13.57 3.35 6.21
N ILE A 138 -14.35 4.29 6.78
CA ILE A 138 -15.37 3.96 7.78
C ILE A 138 -16.40 2.98 7.21
N GLU A 139 -16.93 3.25 6.01
CA GLU A 139 -17.91 2.38 5.36
C GLU A 139 -17.36 0.97 5.10
N SER A 140 -16.12 0.87 4.60
CA SER A 140 -15.47 -0.42 4.37
C SER A 140 -15.27 -1.20 5.66
N VAL A 141 -14.67 -0.59 6.68
CA VAL A 141 -14.39 -1.26 7.96
C VAL A 141 -15.71 -1.72 8.61
N GLN A 142 -16.76 -0.90 8.59
CA GLN A 142 -18.07 -1.29 9.12
C GLN A 142 -18.70 -2.46 8.34
N THR A 143 -18.56 -2.48 7.02
CA THR A 143 -19.05 -3.57 6.17
C THR A 143 -18.31 -4.88 6.47
N GLN A 144 -16.99 -4.82 6.67
CA GLN A 144 -16.17 -5.96 7.05
C GLN A 144 -16.51 -6.48 8.46
N LEU A 145 -16.66 -5.59 9.44
CA LEU A 145 -17.10 -5.96 10.80
C LEU A 145 -18.50 -6.60 10.81
N ALA A 146 -19.39 -6.17 9.92
CA ALA A 146 -20.71 -6.76 9.76
C ALA A 146 -20.71 -8.11 9.02
N GLY A 147 -19.54 -8.61 8.59
CA GLY A 147 -19.40 -9.85 7.82
C GLY A 147 -19.95 -9.77 6.40
N LYS A 148 -20.15 -8.55 5.86
CA LYS A 148 -20.70 -8.33 4.51
C LYS A 148 -19.63 -8.21 3.43
N SER A 149 -18.36 -8.11 3.81
CA SER A 149 -17.20 -8.06 2.92
C SER A 149 -15.99 -8.64 3.65
N SER A 150 -15.06 -9.23 2.89
CA SER A 150 -13.74 -9.68 3.39
C SER A 150 -12.66 -8.62 3.24
N GLY A 151 -12.96 -7.47 2.63
CA GLY A 151 -11.94 -6.53 2.19
C GLY A 151 -11.03 -7.09 1.10
N GLU A 152 -9.95 -6.35 0.83
CA GLU A 152 -8.95 -6.63 -0.20
C GLU A 152 -7.59 -6.82 0.46
N THR A 153 -6.85 -7.84 0.01
CA THR A 153 -5.46 -7.99 0.43
C THR A 153 -4.58 -7.01 -0.35
N VAL A 154 -3.89 -6.13 0.37
CA VAL A 154 -2.85 -5.29 -0.22
C VAL A 154 -1.53 -6.05 -0.22
N GLU A 155 -1.00 -6.32 -1.40
CA GLU A 155 0.35 -6.85 -1.57
C GLU A 155 1.30 -5.76 -2.05
N ASN A 156 2.56 -5.83 -1.61
CA ASN A 156 3.57 -4.95 -2.18
C ASN A 156 3.85 -5.39 -3.62
N ASN A 157 3.80 -4.44 -4.55
CA ASN A 157 4.41 -4.63 -5.86
C ASN A 157 5.87 -5.07 -5.66
N ALA A 158 6.37 -5.97 -6.52
CA ALA A 158 7.61 -6.75 -6.37
C ALA A 158 8.89 -5.97 -6.01
N TRP A 159 8.86 -4.64 -6.03
CA TRP A 159 9.91 -3.73 -5.62
C TRP A 159 10.26 -3.74 -4.12
N PHE A 160 9.31 -4.03 -3.21
CA PHE A 160 9.54 -4.01 -1.76
C PHE A 160 9.63 -5.40 -1.11
N SER A 161 9.43 -6.46 -1.90
CA SER A 161 9.67 -7.82 -1.45
C SER A 161 11.18 -8.07 -1.44
N GLY A 162 11.83 -7.59 -0.39
CA GLY A 162 13.19 -8.01 -0.06
C GLY A 162 13.21 -9.52 0.23
N LYS A 163 13.19 -10.34 -0.82
CA LYS A 163 13.61 -11.73 -0.77
C LYS A 163 15.10 -11.69 -0.41
N ARG A 164 15.40 -11.87 0.88
CA ARG A 164 16.72 -12.33 1.29
C ARG A 164 16.85 -13.75 0.76
N ASP A 165 17.66 -13.92 -0.27
CA ASP A 165 18.11 -15.24 -0.69
C ASP A 165 18.84 -15.90 0.48
N LYS A 166 18.18 -16.88 1.10
CA LYS A 166 18.82 -17.84 1.99
C LYS A 166 19.54 -18.89 1.15
N LYS A 167 20.67 -18.51 0.55
CA LYS A 167 21.72 -19.41 0.02
C LYS A 167 23.02 -18.61 0.19
N ASN A 168 24.02 -18.96 0.99
CA ASN A 168 24.58 -20.27 1.30
C ASN A 168 25.30 -20.21 2.65
N SER A 169 24.92 -21.09 3.57
CA SER A 169 25.84 -21.64 4.57
C SER A 169 25.59 -23.14 4.61
N ILE A 170 26.67 -23.91 4.53
CA ILE A 170 26.79 -25.38 4.59
C ILE A 170 26.90 -26.07 3.21
N GLY A 171 28.15 -26.15 2.75
CA GLY A 171 28.90 -27.38 2.47
C GLY A 171 28.27 -28.58 1.75
N ARG A 172 29.05 -29.04 0.75
CA ARG A 172 29.24 -30.41 0.21
C ARG A 172 28.32 -30.91 -0.92
N ASN A 173 28.96 -31.00 -2.09
CA ASN A 173 28.95 -32.05 -3.12
C ASN A 173 27.67 -32.84 -3.38
N GLY A 174 27.17 -32.68 -4.60
CA GLY A 174 26.34 -33.65 -5.30
C GLY A 174 26.06 -33.17 -6.72
N LYS A 175 26.64 -33.85 -7.72
CA LYS A 175 26.33 -33.72 -9.14
C LYS A 175 24.83 -34.01 -9.34
N GLY A 176 24.12 -33.13 -10.04
CA GLY A 176 22.75 -33.36 -10.51
C GLY A 176 22.40 -32.33 -11.57
N ASP A 177 22.11 -32.81 -12.78
CA ASP A 177 21.62 -32.04 -13.92
C ASP A 177 20.34 -31.28 -13.57
N ASP A 178 20.22 -30.02 -13.99
CA ASP A 178 18.95 -29.27 -13.97
C ASP A 178 18.85 -28.38 -15.23
N THR A 179 18.50 -29.01 -16.35
CA THR A 179 17.91 -28.31 -17.50
C THR A 179 16.41 -28.10 -17.22
N GLY A 180 16.04 -27.01 -16.55
CA GLY A 180 14.63 -26.69 -16.36
C GLY A 180 14.30 -25.57 -15.38
N SER A 181 14.65 -24.30 -15.67
CA SER A 181 14.00 -23.17 -14.97
C SER A 181 14.20 -21.75 -15.54
N SER A 182 14.64 -21.55 -16.79
CA SER A 182 14.79 -20.17 -17.32
C SER A 182 13.50 -19.64 -17.96
N LYS A 183 12.79 -20.46 -18.76
CA LYS A 183 11.63 -20.05 -19.57
C LYS A 183 10.45 -19.50 -18.75
N GLY A 184 10.14 -20.10 -17.60
CA GLY A 184 9.03 -19.67 -16.74
C GLY A 184 9.27 -18.31 -16.08
N SER A 185 10.53 -17.96 -15.80
CA SER A 185 10.88 -16.66 -15.21
C SER A 185 10.76 -15.51 -16.22
N VAL A 186 11.17 -15.75 -17.47
CA VAL A 186 11.08 -14.78 -18.58
C VAL A 186 9.61 -14.47 -18.90
N GLN A 187 8.75 -15.48 -18.95
CA GLN A 187 7.32 -15.30 -19.23
C GLN A 187 6.60 -14.52 -18.11
N ALA A 188 6.94 -14.79 -16.84
CA ALA A 188 6.33 -14.09 -15.72
C ALA A 188 6.73 -12.59 -15.68
N GLU A 189 7.97 -12.28 -16.05
CA GLU A 189 8.47 -10.89 -16.07
C GLU A 189 7.95 -10.10 -17.29
N ALA A 190 7.82 -10.75 -18.46
CA ALA A 190 7.25 -10.14 -19.66
C ALA A 190 5.74 -9.88 -19.52
N LYS A 191 5.01 -10.77 -18.82
CA LYS A 191 3.56 -10.70 -18.67
C LYS A 191 3.08 -9.35 -18.11
N GLY A 192 3.75 -8.80 -17.10
CA GLY A 192 3.35 -7.52 -16.52
C GLY A 192 3.47 -6.32 -17.48
N TRP A 193 4.37 -6.40 -18.47
CA TRP A 193 4.48 -5.37 -19.51
C TRP A 193 3.39 -5.54 -20.57
N ILE A 194 3.07 -6.78 -20.93
CA ILE A 194 2.04 -7.11 -21.92
C ILE A 194 0.65 -6.75 -21.37
N ASP A 195 0.31 -7.18 -20.16
CA ASP A 195 -0.97 -6.87 -19.49
C ASP A 195 -1.20 -5.33 -19.36
N TRP A 196 -0.12 -4.57 -19.13
CA TRP A 196 -0.18 -3.11 -19.13
C TRP A 196 -0.39 -2.54 -20.55
N ALA A 197 0.34 -3.06 -21.52
CA ALA A 197 0.30 -2.58 -22.90
C ALA A 197 -1.09 -2.73 -23.52
N GLU A 198 -1.83 -3.81 -23.21
CA GLU A 198 -3.21 -4.03 -23.67
C GLU A 198 -4.13 -2.82 -23.49
N ASN A 199 -3.90 -2.04 -22.42
CA ASN A 199 -4.72 -0.88 -22.06
C ASN A 199 -4.02 0.47 -22.29
N ALA A 200 -2.80 0.46 -22.80
CA ALA A 200 -2.00 1.66 -23.09
C ALA A 200 -2.14 2.11 -24.55
N SER A 201 -2.09 3.42 -24.79
CA SER A 201 -2.07 4.00 -26.14
C SER A 201 -0.75 3.70 -26.88
N ASP A 202 -0.76 3.78 -28.21
CA ASP A 202 0.41 3.51 -29.05
C ASP A 202 1.62 4.40 -28.67
N GLU A 203 1.37 5.66 -28.31
CA GLU A 203 2.42 6.58 -27.89
C GLU A 203 3.02 6.18 -26.52
N GLU A 204 2.20 5.72 -25.58
CA GLU A 204 2.66 5.22 -24.29
C GLU A 204 3.48 3.95 -24.46
N ARG A 205 3.06 3.02 -25.33
CA ARG A 205 3.81 1.79 -25.66
C ARG A 205 5.17 2.14 -26.25
N ARG A 206 5.23 3.08 -27.18
CA ARG A 206 6.48 3.54 -27.83
C ARG A 206 7.45 4.15 -26.82
N VAL A 207 6.96 5.04 -25.95
CA VAL A 207 7.77 5.67 -24.89
C VAL A 207 8.29 4.62 -23.90
N ALA A 208 7.46 3.63 -23.56
CA ALA A 208 7.86 2.55 -22.65
C ALA A 208 8.97 1.66 -23.25
N LEU A 209 8.89 1.33 -24.54
CA LEU A 209 9.90 0.53 -25.24
C LEU A 209 11.24 1.28 -25.46
N ASP A 210 11.21 2.61 -25.52
CA ASP A 210 12.41 3.45 -25.59
C ASP A 210 13.06 3.76 -24.22
N SER A 211 12.41 3.37 -23.12
CA SER A 211 12.84 3.70 -21.78
C SER A 211 14.11 2.95 -21.34
N ASP A 212 14.91 3.57 -20.48
CA ASP A 212 16.05 2.93 -19.80
C ASP A 212 15.62 1.71 -18.97
N LYS A 213 14.36 1.66 -18.56
CA LYS A 213 13.77 0.54 -17.84
C LYS A 213 13.65 -0.70 -18.75
N PHE A 214 13.20 -0.52 -19.98
CA PHE A 214 13.13 -1.60 -20.97
C PHE A 214 14.54 -2.08 -21.38
N ARG A 215 15.46 -1.14 -21.62
CA ARG A 215 16.84 -1.44 -22.05
C ARG A 215 17.66 -2.23 -21.03
N LYS A 216 17.29 -2.18 -19.75
CA LYS A 216 17.95 -2.92 -18.66
C LYS A 216 17.44 -4.36 -18.49
N LEU A 217 16.37 -4.75 -19.18
CA LEU A 217 15.85 -6.12 -19.15
C LEU A 217 16.76 -7.07 -19.93
N SER A 218 16.70 -8.37 -19.64
CA SER A 218 17.45 -9.35 -20.43
C SER A 218 16.99 -9.36 -21.90
N PRO A 219 17.86 -9.70 -22.87
CA PRO A 219 17.47 -9.78 -24.27
C PRO A 219 16.29 -10.73 -24.52
N GLU A 220 16.17 -11.82 -23.75
CA GLU A 220 15.05 -12.75 -23.87
C GLU A 220 13.72 -12.14 -23.40
N VAL A 221 13.73 -11.35 -22.33
CA VAL A 221 12.54 -10.64 -21.81
C VAL A 221 12.15 -9.51 -22.75
N GLN A 222 13.11 -8.74 -23.25
CA GLN A 222 12.85 -7.67 -24.24
C GLN A 222 12.18 -8.23 -25.50
N LYS A 223 12.63 -9.39 -25.97
CA LYS A 223 12.06 -10.07 -27.14
C LYS A 223 10.62 -10.52 -26.87
N ALA A 224 10.38 -11.19 -25.74
CA ALA A 224 9.04 -11.66 -25.37
C ALA A 224 8.04 -10.51 -25.20
N ILE A 225 8.46 -9.36 -24.69
CA ILE A 225 7.61 -8.16 -24.55
C ILE A 225 7.27 -7.59 -25.93
N LYS A 226 8.26 -7.45 -26.84
CA LYS A 226 7.98 -6.94 -28.19
C LYS A 226 7.03 -7.84 -28.97
N GLU A 227 7.28 -9.15 -28.92
CA GLU A 227 6.41 -10.15 -29.57
C GLU A 227 4.98 -10.11 -28.99
N GLY A 228 4.81 -9.92 -27.68
CA GLY A 228 3.48 -9.86 -27.06
C GLY A 228 2.75 -8.52 -27.12
N ILE A 229 3.41 -7.43 -27.56
CA ILE A 229 2.77 -6.11 -27.74
C ILE A 229 2.36 -5.89 -29.20
N ASP A 230 3.06 -6.52 -30.14
CA ASP A 230 2.81 -6.44 -31.59
C ASP A 230 1.78 -7.48 -32.10
N ASP A 231 1.36 -8.44 -31.26
CA ASP A 231 0.27 -9.41 -31.49
C ASP A 231 -1.12 -8.84 -31.15
#